data_AF-A0A966FAR7-F1
#
_entry.id   AF-A0A966FAR7-F1
#
_cell.length_a   1.000
_cell.length_b   1.000
_cell.length_c   1.000
_cell.angle_alpha   90.00
_cell.angle_beta   90.00
_cell.angle_gamma   90.00
#
_symmetry.space_group_name_H-M   'P 1'
#
loop_
_entity.id
_entity.type
_entity.pdbx_description
1 polymer ?
#
loop_
_entity_poly.entity_id
_entity_poly.type
_entity_poly.pdbx_seq_one_letter_code
_entity_poly.pdbx_strand_id
1 'polypeptide(L)'
;MRETKNSNLGQALAGAILTIMATSGTVFAEETPTPVTVIARACQASGGVTAFQKMGALRLLVSQDEIATDGTPMKAQKSFLVTTPGPVPGWLEIPKSDVVAGDDGSGGWAVQAGRADPRPMTKIQVKRMLATSLFPVLLPFSLQWAEVHIAGVAPDHYKGRASWKLTIEFPATFFVSPQIATTWTIQVDQQTWGILAASAPATDLGKGIQADGMLFTWSNPVTVNGIRFFG
;
A
#
# COMPACT_ATOMS: atom_id res chain seq x y z
N MET A 1 -42.51 76.70 -18.08
CA MET A 1 -41.79 76.13 -19.24
C MET A 1 -40.88 75.04 -18.67
N ARG A 2 -41.16 73.73 -18.67
CA ARG A 2 -42.05 72.83 -19.42
C ARG A 2 -42.66 71.78 -18.45
N GLU A 3 -43.83 71.24 -18.84
CA GLU A 3 -44.49 70.01 -18.36
C GLU A 3 -43.58 68.77 -18.56
N THR A 4 -43.71 67.64 -17.84
CA THR A 4 -44.77 66.59 -17.90
C THR A 4 -44.69 65.65 -16.68
N LYS A 5 -45.76 65.44 -15.90
CA LYS A 5 -46.77 64.33 -15.90
C LYS A 5 -46.30 62.91 -15.45
N ASN A 6 -46.95 62.45 -14.36
CA ASN A 6 -47.55 61.11 -14.08
C ASN A 6 -46.64 59.85 -14.12
N SER A 7 -46.81 58.76 -13.33
CA SER A 7 -47.84 58.29 -12.40
C SER A 7 -47.43 56.92 -11.81
N ASN A 8 -47.93 56.62 -10.60
CA ASN A 8 -48.44 55.33 -10.09
C ASN A 8 -47.55 54.10 -9.80
N LEU A 9 -48.09 53.33 -8.82
CA LEU A 9 -47.78 51.97 -8.35
C LEU A 9 -46.61 51.89 -7.35
N GLY A 10 -46.77 51.47 -6.08
CA GLY A 10 -47.65 50.45 -5.51
C GLY A 10 -46.80 49.22 -5.11
N GLN A 11 -47.07 48.62 -3.94
CA GLN A 11 -46.43 47.43 -3.30
C GLN A 11 -45.28 47.81 -2.34
N ALA A 12 -45.34 47.67 -1.01
CA ALA A 12 -45.91 46.68 -0.07
C ALA A 12 -45.25 45.29 -0.13
N LEU A 13 -44.56 44.96 0.98
CA LEU A 13 -44.21 43.65 1.56
C LEU A 13 -43.67 42.53 0.66
N ALA A 14 -42.51 41.98 1.04
CA ALA A 14 -42.41 40.60 1.53
C ALA A 14 -40.99 40.31 2.05
N GLY A 15 -40.89 40.03 3.35
CA GLY A 15 -39.70 39.41 3.92
C GLY A 15 -39.56 37.99 3.39
N ALA A 16 -38.41 37.66 2.81
CA ALA A 16 -38.07 36.30 2.44
C ALA A 16 -37.60 35.54 3.69
N ILE A 17 -38.48 34.68 4.22
CA ILE A 17 -38.09 33.62 5.15
C ILE A 17 -37.37 32.55 4.32
N LEU A 18 -36.06 32.40 4.53
CA LEU A 18 -35.28 31.32 3.95
C LEU A 18 -35.52 30.04 4.76
N THR A 19 -36.46 29.21 4.31
CA THR A 19 -36.66 27.87 4.87
C THR A 19 -35.55 26.95 4.36
N ILE A 20 -34.55 26.66 5.19
CA ILE A 20 -33.59 25.59 4.95
C ILE A 20 -34.35 24.28 5.16
N MET A 21 -34.81 23.65 4.07
CA MET A 21 -35.26 22.27 4.12
C MET A 21 -34.04 21.39 4.36
N ALA A 22 -33.88 20.92 5.60
CA ALA A 22 -32.99 19.81 5.90
C ALA A 22 -33.51 18.59 5.15
N THR A 23 -32.95 18.30 3.98
CA THR A 23 -33.10 17.00 3.36
C THR A 23 -32.42 15.99 4.27
N SER A 24 -33.22 15.22 5.01
CA SER A 24 -32.79 13.99 5.67
C SER A 24 -32.27 13.05 4.60
N GLY A 25 -30.98 13.17 4.27
CA GLY A 25 -30.29 12.23 3.42
C GLY A 25 -30.35 10.89 4.12
N THR A 26 -31.11 9.95 3.57
CA THR A 26 -30.91 8.53 3.83
C THR A 26 -29.45 8.24 3.53
N VAL A 27 -28.64 8.09 4.59
CA VAL A 27 -27.31 7.52 4.47
C VAL A 27 -27.54 6.07 4.07
N PHE A 28 -27.56 5.81 2.76
CA PHE A 28 -27.41 4.44 2.28
C PHE A 28 -26.09 3.97 2.87
N ALA A 29 -26.15 2.96 3.75
CA ALA A 29 -24.95 2.27 4.19
C ALA A 29 -24.25 1.81 2.90
N GLU A 30 -23.08 2.38 2.62
CA GLU A 30 -22.30 1.96 1.46
C GLU A 30 -22.04 0.47 1.63
N GLU A 31 -22.59 -0.33 0.72
CA GLU A 31 -22.49 -1.78 0.79
C GLU A 31 -21.00 -2.15 0.84
N THR A 32 -20.61 -2.94 1.84
CA THR A 32 -19.21 -3.32 2.03
C THR A 32 -18.71 -3.97 0.73
N PRO A 33 -17.70 -3.38 0.06
CA PRO A 33 -17.23 -3.87 -1.22
C PRO A 33 -16.56 -5.24 -1.06
N THR A 34 -16.68 -6.08 -2.09
CA THR A 34 -15.97 -7.36 -2.13
C THR A 34 -14.45 -7.14 -2.21
N PRO A 35 -13.62 -8.10 -1.76
CA PRO A 35 -12.17 -8.01 -1.89
C PRO A 35 -11.68 -7.66 -3.31
N VAL A 36 -12.28 -8.30 -4.33
CA VAL A 36 -11.98 -8.03 -5.75
C VAL A 36 -12.26 -6.58 -6.12
N THR A 37 -13.39 -6.02 -5.63
CA THR A 37 -13.78 -4.63 -5.90
C THR A 37 -12.80 -3.66 -5.27
N VAL A 38 -12.39 -3.90 -4.02
CA VAL A 38 -11.43 -3.03 -3.34
C VAL A 38 -10.07 -3.05 -4.02
N ILE A 39 -9.55 -4.22 -4.38
CA ILE A 39 -8.28 -4.34 -5.12
C ILE A 39 -8.37 -3.58 -6.45
N ALA A 40 -9.43 -3.82 -7.23
CA ALA A 40 -9.60 -3.20 -8.54
C ALA A 40 -9.65 -1.67 -8.43
N ARG A 41 -10.43 -1.13 -7.49
CA ARG A 41 -10.54 0.31 -7.26
C ARG A 41 -9.24 0.92 -6.72
N ALA A 42 -8.55 0.24 -5.80
CA ALA A 42 -7.27 0.71 -5.28
C ALA A 42 -6.19 0.74 -6.38
N CYS A 43 -6.10 -0.31 -7.19
CA CYS A 43 -5.19 -0.35 -8.34
C CYS A 43 -5.54 0.73 -9.36
N GLN A 44 -6.82 0.95 -9.64
CA GLN A 44 -7.26 2.00 -10.56
C GLN A 44 -6.92 3.40 -10.04
N ALA A 45 -7.14 3.68 -8.75
CA ALA A 45 -6.75 4.93 -8.10
C ALA A 45 -5.22 5.14 -8.11
N SER A 46 -4.46 4.07 -8.28
CA SER A 46 -2.99 4.08 -8.36
C SER A 46 -2.45 4.09 -9.79
N GLY A 47 -3.31 4.29 -10.80
CA GLY A 47 -2.92 4.41 -12.21
C GLY A 47 -3.27 3.19 -13.08
N GLY A 48 -3.79 2.12 -12.48
CA GLY A 48 -4.33 0.96 -13.19
C GLY A 48 -3.32 -0.16 -13.47
N VAL A 49 -3.82 -1.41 -13.42
CA VAL A 49 -2.99 -2.63 -13.53
C VAL A 49 -2.30 -2.74 -14.88
N THR A 50 -2.98 -2.40 -15.97
CA THR A 50 -2.42 -2.47 -17.32
C THR A 50 -1.25 -1.50 -17.51
N ALA A 51 -1.35 -0.28 -16.98
CA ALA A 51 -0.25 0.69 -17.05
C ALA A 51 0.92 0.22 -16.18
N PHE A 52 0.65 -0.36 -15.00
CA PHE A 52 1.67 -0.95 -14.15
C PHE A 52 2.45 -2.06 -14.85
N GLN A 53 1.75 -3.02 -15.47
CA GLN A 53 2.37 -4.12 -16.22
C GLN A 53 3.19 -3.64 -17.43
N LYS A 54 2.79 -2.53 -18.07
CA LYS A 54 3.51 -1.95 -19.21
C LYS A 54 4.84 -1.30 -18.84
N MET A 55 5.10 -1.02 -17.56
CA MET A 55 6.40 -0.47 -17.15
C MET A 55 7.55 -1.46 -17.36
N GLY A 56 7.25 -2.76 -17.42
CA GLY A 56 8.27 -3.80 -17.64
C GLY A 56 9.15 -3.97 -16.41
N ALA A 57 10.31 -3.34 -16.37
CA ALA A 57 11.25 -3.45 -15.25
C ALA A 57 11.26 -2.18 -14.40
N LEU A 58 11.22 -2.36 -13.08
CA LEU A 58 11.32 -1.29 -12.09
C LEU A 58 12.61 -1.43 -11.31
N ARG A 59 13.40 -0.34 -11.27
CA ARG A 59 14.50 -0.21 -10.33
C ARG A 59 14.05 0.57 -9.12
N LEU A 60 14.09 -0.04 -7.93
CA LEU A 60 13.79 0.62 -6.66
C LEU A 60 15.07 0.80 -5.87
N LEU A 61 15.25 1.97 -5.26
CA LEU A 61 16.33 2.23 -4.32
C LEU A 61 15.71 2.47 -2.95
N VAL A 62 15.91 1.53 -2.03
CA VAL A 62 15.37 1.58 -0.68
C VAL A 62 16.50 1.99 0.25
N SER A 63 16.33 3.16 0.87
CA SER A 63 17.18 3.61 1.98
C SER A 63 16.44 3.35 3.28
N GLN A 64 17.08 2.66 4.20
CA GLN A 64 16.53 2.29 5.50
C GLN A 64 17.37 2.95 6.58
N ASP A 65 16.74 3.80 7.37
CA ASP A 65 17.28 4.30 8.63
C ASP A 65 16.57 3.54 9.75
N GLU A 66 17.34 2.81 10.54
CA GLU A 66 16.87 1.98 11.65
C GLU A 66 17.54 2.44 12.94
N ILE A 67 16.83 2.37 14.06
CA ILE A 67 17.43 2.50 15.39
C ILE A 67 17.50 1.09 15.95
N ALA A 68 18.71 0.57 16.12
CA ALA A 68 18.92 -0.74 16.71
C ALA A 68 18.38 -0.78 18.15
N THR A 69 18.23 -1.98 18.70
CA THR A 69 17.73 -2.19 20.07
C THR A 69 18.59 -1.53 21.15
N ASP A 70 19.86 -1.25 20.85
CA ASP A 70 20.79 -0.53 21.72
C ASP A 70 20.74 1.01 21.55
N GLY A 71 19.84 1.53 20.70
CA GLY A 71 19.70 2.94 20.39
C GLY A 71 20.63 3.44 19.27
N THR A 72 21.46 2.57 18.69
CA THR A 72 22.39 2.96 17.64
C THR A 72 21.67 3.20 16.32
N PRO A 73 21.83 4.37 15.67
CA PRO A 73 21.30 4.59 14.33
C PRO A 73 22.09 3.78 13.31
N MET A 74 21.38 2.99 12.52
CA MET A 74 21.89 2.18 11.42
C MET A 74 21.30 2.66 10.11
N LYS A 75 22.17 2.77 9.09
CA LYS A 75 21.76 3.06 7.73
C LYS A 75 22.05 1.87 6.84
N ALA A 76 21.06 1.46 6.06
CA ALA A 76 21.19 0.45 5.03
C ALA A 76 20.63 0.96 3.71
N GLN A 77 21.23 0.52 2.61
CA GLN A 77 20.73 0.79 1.27
C GLN A 77 20.66 -0.53 0.51
N LYS A 78 19.54 -0.73 -0.16
CA LYS A 78 19.27 -1.88 -1.01
C LYS A 78 18.71 -1.37 -2.33
N SER A 79 19.16 -1.92 -3.45
CA SER A 79 18.48 -1.70 -4.72
C SER A 79 17.81 -2.97 -5.18
N PHE A 80 16.65 -2.83 -5.79
CA PHE A 80 15.90 -3.92 -6.40
C PHE A 80 15.74 -3.64 -7.88
N LEU A 81 15.85 -4.67 -8.72
CA LEU A 81 15.25 -4.66 -10.05
C LEU A 81 14.18 -5.74 -10.09
N VAL A 82 12.96 -5.38 -10.47
CA VAL A 82 11.84 -6.31 -10.54
C VAL A 82 11.06 -6.12 -11.82
N THR A 83 10.68 -7.22 -12.47
CA THR A 83 9.76 -7.19 -13.61
C THR A 83 8.34 -7.16 -13.08
N THR A 84 7.54 -6.17 -13.48
CA THR A 84 6.14 -6.04 -13.07
C THR A 84 5.32 -7.24 -13.55
N PRO A 85 4.44 -7.81 -12.70
CA PRO A 85 3.99 -7.27 -11.42
C PRO A 85 4.83 -7.67 -10.19
N GLY A 86 5.91 -8.44 -10.36
CA GLY A 86 6.78 -8.90 -9.29
C GLY A 86 6.17 -10.01 -8.42
N PRO A 87 6.86 -10.42 -7.33
CA PRO A 87 8.23 -10.04 -7.00
C PRO A 87 9.28 -10.79 -7.83
N VAL A 88 8.86 -11.79 -8.61
CA VAL A 88 9.69 -12.64 -9.48
C VAL A 88 9.18 -12.51 -10.92
N PRO A 89 10.06 -12.36 -11.94
CA PRO A 89 11.51 -12.22 -11.84
C PRO A 89 11.95 -10.94 -11.12
N GLY A 90 12.96 -11.06 -10.27
CA GLY A 90 13.54 -9.92 -9.57
C GLY A 90 14.86 -10.23 -8.90
N TRP A 91 15.62 -9.19 -8.59
CA TRP A 91 16.85 -9.29 -7.83
C TRP A 91 17.05 -8.09 -6.92
N LEU A 92 17.91 -8.28 -5.93
CA LEU A 92 18.32 -7.29 -4.96
C LEU A 92 19.84 -7.20 -4.91
N GLU A 93 20.33 -6.00 -4.66
CA GLU A 93 21.74 -5.69 -4.49
C GLU A 93 21.91 -4.98 -3.14
N ILE A 94 22.90 -5.41 -2.37
CA ILE A 94 23.31 -4.80 -1.09
C ILE A 94 24.78 -4.40 -1.24
N PRO A 95 25.06 -3.17 -1.76
CA PRO A 95 26.41 -2.78 -2.13
C PRO A 95 27.42 -2.85 -0.98
N LYS A 96 26.99 -2.46 0.23
CA LYS A 96 27.85 -2.44 1.43
C LYS A 96 28.42 -3.81 1.80
N SER A 97 27.72 -4.89 1.46
CA SER A 97 28.13 -6.27 1.74
C SER A 97 28.58 -7.04 0.49
N ASP A 98 28.67 -6.37 -0.67
CA ASP A 98 28.95 -6.97 -1.97
C ASP A 98 28.09 -8.22 -2.23
N VAL A 99 26.78 -8.08 -2.00
CA VAL A 99 25.78 -9.15 -2.19
C VAL A 99 24.86 -8.78 -3.34
N VAL A 100 24.69 -9.72 -4.26
CA VAL A 100 23.63 -9.71 -5.29
C VAL A 100 22.85 -11.00 -5.15
N ALA A 101 21.53 -10.94 -5.09
CA ALA A 101 20.67 -12.11 -5.04
C ALA A 101 19.44 -11.94 -5.91
N GLY A 102 19.08 -12.97 -6.67
CA GLY A 102 17.95 -12.91 -7.60
C GLY A 102 17.17 -14.21 -7.68
N ASP A 103 15.96 -14.11 -8.20
CA ASP A 103 15.11 -15.24 -8.56
C ASP A 103 14.45 -14.91 -9.90
N ASP A 104 14.67 -15.76 -10.90
CA ASP A 104 14.12 -15.63 -12.25
C ASP A 104 12.90 -16.53 -12.50
N GLY A 105 12.43 -17.23 -11.47
CA GLY A 105 11.36 -18.23 -11.53
C GLY A 105 11.88 -19.68 -11.56
N SER A 106 13.18 -19.91 -11.78
CA SER A 106 13.80 -21.24 -11.68
C SER A 106 14.32 -21.56 -10.27
N GLY A 107 14.34 -20.56 -9.39
CA GLY A 107 14.81 -20.63 -8.02
C GLY A 107 15.84 -19.55 -7.69
N GLY A 108 15.94 -19.22 -6.41
CA GLY A 108 16.85 -18.20 -5.92
C GLY A 108 18.33 -18.53 -6.10
N TRP A 109 19.12 -17.51 -6.41
CA TRP A 109 20.57 -17.53 -6.44
C TRP A 109 21.14 -16.31 -5.71
N ALA A 110 22.37 -16.43 -5.21
CA ALA A 110 23.08 -15.30 -4.63
C ALA A 110 24.58 -15.39 -4.95
N VAL A 111 25.19 -14.22 -5.08
CA VAL A 111 26.63 -14.01 -5.22
C VAL A 111 27.06 -13.07 -4.12
N GLN A 112 28.09 -13.44 -3.37
CA GLN A 112 28.73 -12.59 -2.36
C GLN A 112 30.22 -12.49 -2.66
N ALA A 113 30.75 -11.27 -2.77
CA ALA A 113 32.16 -11.04 -3.10
C ALA A 113 32.63 -11.83 -4.35
N GLY A 114 31.79 -11.84 -5.38
CA GLY A 114 32.03 -12.57 -6.64
C GLY A 114 31.91 -14.09 -6.56
N ARG A 115 31.53 -14.67 -5.41
CA ARG A 115 31.38 -16.13 -5.23
C ARG A 115 29.91 -16.51 -5.08
N ALA A 116 29.49 -17.53 -5.82
CA ALA A 116 28.15 -18.10 -5.68
C ALA A 116 27.95 -18.63 -4.26
N ASP A 117 26.79 -18.32 -3.67
CA ASP A 117 26.36 -18.88 -2.40
C ASP A 117 25.88 -20.34 -2.60
N PRO A 118 26.56 -21.34 -2.02
CA PRO A 118 26.23 -22.74 -2.27
C PRO A 118 25.07 -23.26 -1.41
N ARG A 119 24.57 -22.46 -0.46
CA ARG A 119 23.58 -22.94 0.51
C ARG A 119 22.26 -23.31 -0.18
N PRO A 120 21.72 -24.54 0.04
CA PRO A 120 20.45 -24.94 -0.57
C PRO A 120 19.28 -24.00 -0.25
N MET A 121 19.30 -23.38 0.93
CA MET A 121 18.28 -22.43 1.37
C MET A 121 18.18 -21.17 0.51
N THR A 122 19.25 -20.79 -0.19
CA THR A 122 19.28 -19.62 -1.07
C THR A 122 18.21 -19.72 -2.17
N LYS A 123 17.96 -20.94 -2.67
CA LYS A 123 16.91 -21.21 -3.67
C LYS A 123 15.51 -20.79 -3.25
N ILE A 124 15.26 -20.75 -1.94
CA ILE A 124 13.94 -20.46 -1.36
C ILE A 124 13.93 -19.06 -0.73
N GLN A 125 15.03 -18.68 -0.05
CA GLN A 125 15.08 -17.45 0.72
C GLN A 125 15.02 -16.20 -0.16
N VAL A 126 15.57 -16.21 -1.37
CA VAL A 126 15.63 -15.01 -2.20
C VAL A 126 14.24 -14.52 -2.59
N LYS A 127 13.35 -15.41 -3.07
CA LYS A 127 11.94 -15.06 -3.32
C LYS A 127 11.29 -14.43 -2.09
N ARG A 128 11.53 -15.00 -0.90
CA ARG A 128 10.96 -14.50 0.36
C ARG A 128 11.52 -13.14 0.75
N MET A 129 12.82 -12.89 0.52
CA MET A 129 13.45 -11.60 0.75
C MET A 129 12.87 -10.52 -0.19
N LEU A 130 12.69 -10.86 -1.47
CA LEU A 130 12.04 -10.00 -2.45
C LEU A 130 10.60 -9.69 -2.02
N ALA A 131 9.80 -10.70 -1.71
CA ALA A 131 8.42 -10.53 -1.26
C ALA A 131 8.33 -9.67 0.02
N THR A 132 9.16 -9.96 1.02
CA THR A 132 9.19 -9.20 2.29
C THR A 132 9.48 -7.73 2.06
N SER A 133 10.43 -7.41 1.18
CA SER A 133 10.85 -6.03 0.93
C SER A 133 9.89 -5.29 0.00
N LEU A 134 9.38 -5.98 -1.03
CA LEU A 134 8.64 -5.36 -2.12
C LEU A 134 7.13 -5.34 -1.89
N PHE A 135 6.58 -6.26 -1.07
CA PHE A 135 5.13 -6.31 -0.82
C PHE A 135 4.57 -4.94 -0.37
N PRO A 136 5.07 -4.30 0.71
CA PRO A 136 4.51 -3.02 1.15
C PRO A 136 4.80 -1.88 0.17
N VAL A 137 5.95 -1.90 -0.52
CA VAL A 137 6.38 -0.84 -1.44
C VAL A 137 5.58 -0.84 -2.75
N LEU A 138 5.13 -2.01 -3.20
CA LEU A 138 4.38 -2.17 -4.45
C LEU A 138 2.86 -2.22 -4.24
N LEU A 139 2.37 -1.87 -3.05
CA LEU A 139 0.94 -1.69 -2.84
C LEU A 139 0.39 -0.59 -3.77
N PRO A 140 -0.84 -0.73 -4.27
CA PRO A 140 -1.77 -1.86 -4.08
C PRO A 140 -1.53 -3.03 -5.04
N PHE A 141 -0.61 -2.94 -6.01
CA PHE A 141 -0.45 -3.95 -7.05
C PHE A 141 0.02 -5.30 -6.50
N SER A 142 0.80 -5.29 -5.42
CA SER A 142 1.23 -6.51 -4.71
C SER A 142 0.08 -7.30 -4.07
N LEU A 143 -1.11 -6.71 -3.90
CA LEU A 143 -2.33 -7.44 -3.48
C LEU A 143 -2.78 -8.49 -4.50
N GLN A 144 -2.31 -8.40 -5.73
CA GLN A 144 -2.65 -9.33 -6.81
C GLN A 144 -1.65 -10.50 -6.94
N TRP A 145 -0.63 -10.56 -6.09
CA TRP A 145 0.32 -11.67 -6.11
C TRP A 145 -0.36 -12.97 -5.70
N ALA A 146 0.02 -14.07 -6.34
CA ALA A 146 -0.67 -15.36 -6.24
C ALA A 146 -0.79 -15.92 -4.81
N GLU A 147 0.16 -15.59 -3.93
CA GLU A 147 0.21 -16.07 -2.54
C GLU A 147 -0.46 -15.10 -1.53
N VAL A 148 -1.06 -14.00 -2.00
CA VAL A 148 -1.70 -12.99 -1.16
C VAL A 148 -3.21 -13.24 -1.15
N HIS A 149 -3.76 -13.59 0.01
CA HIS A 149 -5.19 -13.83 0.17
C HIS A 149 -5.85 -12.71 0.97
N ILE A 150 -6.97 -12.17 0.50
CA ILE A 150 -7.78 -11.22 1.26
C ILE A 150 -8.92 -11.98 1.93
N ALA A 151 -8.78 -12.21 3.24
CA ALA A 151 -9.74 -12.96 4.05
C ALA A 151 -11.02 -12.15 4.35
N GLY A 152 -10.95 -10.82 4.33
CA GLY A 152 -12.12 -9.99 4.59
C GLY A 152 -11.93 -8.51 4.30
N VAL A 153 -13.06 -7.83 4.13
CA VAL A 153 -13.18 -6.37 4.02
C VAL A 153 -14.24 -5.91 5.02
N ALA A 154 -13.93 -4.89 5.81
CA ALA A 154 -14.89 -4.29 6.74
C ALA A 154 -14.76 -2.75 6.72
N PRO A 155 -15.84 -2.01 6.95
CA PRO A 155 -15.75 -0.57 7.22
C PRO A 155 -14.97 -0.34 8.52
N ASP A 156 -14.14 0.72 8.54
CA ASP A 156 -13.31 1.11 9.67
C ASP A 156 -12.99 2.61 9.58
N HIS A 157 -12.21 3.12 10.54
CA HIS A 157 -11.65 4.46 10.49
C HIS A 157 -10.14 4.42 10.77
N TYR A 158 -9.35 5.05 9.89
CA TYR A 158 -7.93 5.22 10.10
C TYR A 158 -7.57 6.70 10.24
N LYS A 159 -7.06 7.09 11.41
CA LYS A 159 -6.69 8.49 11.74
C LYS A 159 -7.79 9.50 11.38
N GLY A 160 -9.04 9.18 11.73
CA GLY A 160 -10.20 10.04 11.50
C GLY A 160 -10.77 10.03 10.08
N ARG A 161 -10.20 9.22 9.17
CA ARG A 161 -10.72 9.03 7.81
C ARG A 161 -11.49 7.71 7.72
N ALA A 162 -12.66 7.73 7.08
CA ALA A 162 -13.38 6.50 6.80
C ALA A 162 -12.55 5.60 5.86
N SER A 163 -12.36 4.35 6.24
CA SER A 163 -11.52 3.39 5.50
C SER A 163 -12.21 2.03 5.36
N TRP A 164 -11.81 1.29 4.34
CA TRP A 164 -11.98 -0.15 4.26
C TRP A 164 -10.77 -0.81 4.90
N LYS A 165 -11.00 -1.62 5.93
CA LYS A 165 -10.02 -2.49 6.56
C LYS A 165 -10.01 -3.83 5.84
N LEU A 166 -8.89 -4.15 5.20
CA LEU A 166 -8.64 -5.43 4.55
C LEU A 166 -7.86 -6.31 5.52
N THR A 167 -8.34 -7.52 5.77
CA THR A 167 -7.57 -8.57 6.45
C THR A 167 -6.89 -9.40 5.38
N ILE A 168 -5.55 -9.46 5.42
CA ILE A 168 -4.72 -10.18 4.46
C ILE A 168 -4.10 -11.38 5.17
N GLU A 169 -4.10 -12.53 4.50
CA GLU A 169 -3.45 -13.75 4.95
C GLU A 169 -2.38 -14.16 3.95
N PHE A 170 -1.22 -14.54 4.48
CA PHE A 170 -0.07 -15.04 3.72
C PHE A 170 0.24 -16.47 4.17
N PRO A 171 0.79 -17.32 3.29
CA PRO A 171 1.36 -18.58 3.73
C PRO A 171 2.56 -18.31 4.65
N ALA A 172 2.83 -19.23 5.59
CA ALA A 172 3.99 -19.16 6.49
C ALA A 172 5.35 -19.06 5.76
N THR A 173 5.36 -19.39 4.47
CA THR A 173 6.52 -19.35 3.59
C THR A 173 6.63 -18.07 2.76
N PHE A 174 5.74 -17.10 2.93
CA PHE A 174 5.74 -15.87 2.14
C PHE A 174 6.91 -14.95 2.54
N PHE A 175 7.07 -14.71 3.84
CA PHE A 175 8.10 -13.84 4.39
C PHE A 175 9.39 -14.59 4.72
N VAL A 176 10.51 -13.86 4.75
CA VAL A 176 11.84 -14.44 5.03
C VAL A 176 12.01 -14.85 6.49
N SER A 177 11.29 -14.21 7.41
CA SER A 177 11.39 -14.42 8.85
C SER A 177 10.03 -14.79 9.45
N PRO A 178 9.96 -15.79 10.35
CA PRO A 178 8.74 -16.11 11.08
C PRO A 178 8.35 -15.02 12.09
N GLN A 179 9.21 -14.01 12.31
CA GLN A 179 8.91 -12.86 13.14
C GLN A 179 7.86 -11.94 12.53
N ILE A 180 7.69 -12.00 11.21
CA ILE A 180 6.70 -11.22 10.50
C ILE A 180 5.39 -12.00 10.52
N ALA A 181 4.36 -11.40 11.12
CA ALA A 181 3.04 -12.01 11.18
C ALA A 181 2.51 -12.31 9.78
N THR A 182 1.83 -13.45 9.62
CA THR A 182 1.22 -13.87 8.34
C THR A 182 -0.19 -13.34 8.15
N THR A 183 -0.69 -12.55 9.09
CA THR A 183 -1.98 -11.86 8.97
C THR A 183 -1.75 -10.36 9.10
N TRP A 184 -2.04 -9.61 8.05
CA TRP A 184 -1.85 -8.16 8.02
C TRP A 184 -3.20 -7.46 7.91
N THR A 185 -3.19 -6.18 8.27
CA THR A 185 -4.28 -5.26 7.99
C THR A 185 -3.81 -4.21 7.00
N ILE A 186 -4.61 -3.93 5.96
CA ILE A 186 -4.39 -2.80 5.05
C ILE A 186 -5.59 -1.88 5.11
N GLN A 187 -5.33 -0.59 5.30
CA GLN A 187 -6.35 0.45 5.35
C GLN A 187 -6.41 1.14 3.99
N VAL A 188 -7.60 1.14 3.36
CA VAL A 188 -7.88 1.77 2.08
C VAL A 188 -8.90 2.87 2.28
N ASP A 189 -8.64 4.08 1.81
CA ASP A 189 -9.57 5.19 1.96
C ASP A 189 -10.88 4.95 1.18
N GLN A 190 -12.05 5.17 1.82
CA GLN A 190 -13.33 4.90 1.15
C GLN A 190 -13.62 5.87 0.00
N GLN A 191 -13.12 7.11 0.07
CA GLN A 191 -13.40 8.13 -0.93
C GLN A 191 -12.46 8.03 -2.13
N THR A 192 -11.16 7.91 -1.87
CA THR A 192 -10.10 7.99 -2.88
C THR A 192 -9.58 6.63 -3.32
N TRP A 193 -9.91 5.56 -2.60
CA TRP A 193 -9.38 4.20 -2.80
C TRP A 193 -7.85 4.11 -2.67
N GLY A 194 -7.20 5.15 -2.14
CA GLY A 194 -5.77 5.15 -1.88
C GLY A 194 -5.41 4.33 -0.64
N ILE A 195 -4.24 3.72 -0.65
CA ILE A 195 -3.70 3.02 0.52
C ILE A 195 -3.30 4.05 1.58
N LEU A 196 -3.79 3.86 2.81
CA LEU A 196 -3.53 4.73 3.96
C LEU A 196 -2.44 4.17 4.87
N ALA A 197 -2.51 2.88 5.15
CA ALA A 197 -1.56 2.18 6.02
C ALA A 197 -1.57 0.67 5.74
N ALA A 198 -0.48 0.00 6.07
CA ALA A 198 -0.43 -1.45 6.21
C ALA A 198 0.21 -1.80 7.56
N SER A 199 -0.28 -2.81 8.25
CA SER A 199 0.27 -3.20 9.54
C SER A 199 0.25 -4.71 9.75
N ALA A 200 1.32 -5.21 10.37
CA ALA A 200 1.43 -6.54 10.91
C ALA A 200 1.39 -6.45 12.44
N PRO A 201 0.60 -7.27 13.15
CA PRO A 201 0.67 -7.31 14.60
C PRO A 201 2.01 -7.88 15.09
N ALA A 202 2.29 -7.71 16.37
CA ALA A 202 3.39 -8.41 17.03
C ALA A 202 3.19 -9.93 16.95
N THR A 203 4.29 -10.67 16.83
CA THR A 203 4.27 -12.14 16.73
C THR A 203 4.84 -12.75 18.00
N ASP A 204 4.14 -13.72 18.60
CA ASP A 204 4.68 -14.55 19.68
C ASP A 204 5.55 -15.67 19.08
N LEU A 205 6.84 -15.67 19.42
CA LEU A 205 7.81 -16.67 18.98
C LEU A 205 7.90 -17.85 19.97
N GLY A 206 7.07 -17.83 21.02
CA GLY A 206 7.05 -18.77 22.11
C GLY A 206 8.07 -18.43 23.21
N LYS A 207 7.91 -19.08 24.36
CA LYS A 207 8.80 -18.94 25.54
C LYS A 207 8.93 -17.49 26.04
N GLY A 208 7.89 -16.68 25.85
CA GLY A 208 7.87 -15.28 26.26
C GLY A 208 8.66 -14.33 25.36
N ILE A 209 9.09 -14.79 24.18
CA ILE A 209 9.78 -13.94 23.20
C ILE A 209 8.75 -13.41 22.21
N GLN A 210 8.62 -12.09 22.13
CA GLN A 210 7.77 -11.41 21.14
C GLN A 210 8.62 -10.66 20.12
N ALA A 211 8.25 -10.75 18.86
CA ALA A 211 8.72 -9.86 17.81
C ALA A 211 7.74 -8.69 17.67
N ASP A 212 8.27 -7.47 17.57
CA ASP A 212 7.46 -6.28 17.38
C ASP A 212 6.62 -6.35 16.10
N GLY A 213 5.47 -5.68 16.14
CA GLY A 213 4.64 -5.49 14.96
C GLY A 213 5.28 -4.52 13.97
N MET A 214 4.69 -4.43 12.79
CA MET A 214 5.12 -3.53 11.72
C MET A 214 3.99 -2.56 11.39
N LEU A 215 4.33 -1.29 11.15
CA LEU A 215 3.40 -0.28 10.63
C LEU A 215 4.07 0.45 9.47
N PHE A 216 3.43 0.39 8.31
CA PHE A 216 3.79 1.13 7.11
C PHE A 216 2.78 2.25 6.90
N THR A 217 3.30 3.47 6.75
CA THR A 217 2.53 4.65 6.37
C THR A 217 3.31 5.47 5.36
N TRP A 218 2.63 6.11 4.43
CA TRP A 218 3.26 6.81 3.33
C TRP A 218 2.85 8.27 3.37
N SER A 219 3.83 9.14 3.63
CA SER A 219 3.59 10.59 3.72
C SER A 219 3.51 11.24 2.34
N ASN A 220 4.28 10.74 1.37
CA ASN A 220 4.41 11.35 0.04
C ASN A 220 4.40 10.27 -1.04
N PRO A 221 3.24 9.93 -1.63
CA PRO A 221 3.21 8.96 -2.71
C PRO A 221 4.01 9.46 -3.92
N VAL A 222 4.79 8.57 -4.53
CA VAL A 222 5.61 8.87 -5.71
C VAL A 222 4.85 8.46 -6.96
N THR A 223 4.87 9.29 -8.01
CA THR A 223 4.22 8.93 -9.29
C THR A 223 5.27 8.78 -10.38
N VAL A 224 5.29 7.62 -11.04
CA VAL A 224 6.18 7.30 -12.17
C VAL A 224 5.32 6.84 -13.34
N ASN A 225 5.41 7.51 -14.49
CA ASN A 225 4.63 7.17 -15.69
C ASN A 225 3.11 7.02 -15.43
N GLY A 226 2.56 7.87 -14.56
CA GLY A 226 1.13 7.84 -14.19
C GLY A 226 0.75 6.77 -13.17
N ILE A 227 1.70 5.94 -12.72
CA ILE A 227 1.50 4.97 -11.64
C ILE A 227 1.92 5.58 -10.32
N ARG A 228 1.02 5.53 -9.34
CA ARG A 228 1.28 5.95 -7.97
C ARG A 228 1.79 4.78 -7.14
N PHE A 229 2.94 5.00 -6.51
CA PHE A 229 3.54 4.12 -5.53
C PHE A 229 3.45 4.77 -4.15
N PHE A 230 3.25 3.94 -3.15
CA PHE A 230 3.25 4.33 -1.76
C PHE A 230 4.61 3.87 -1.22
N GLY A 231 5.62 4.74 -1.32
CA GLY A 231 7.01 4.50 -0.92
C GLY A 231 7.60 5.73 -0.26
#